data_AF-A0A947AN05-F1
#
_entry.id   AF-A0A947AN05-F1
#
_cell.length_a   1.000
_cell.length_b   1.000
_cell.length_c   1.000
_cell.angle_alpha   90.00
_cell.angle_beta   90.00
_cell.angle_gamma   90.00
#
_symmetry.space_group_name_H-M   'P 1'
#
loop_
_entity.id
_entity.type
_entity.pdbx_description
1 polymer ?
#
loop_
_entity_poly.entity_id
_entity_poly.type
_entity_poly.pdbx_seq_one_letter_code
_entity_poly.pdbx_strand_id
1 'polypeptide(L)'
;MNIQCPNCKTEYKIDDARIPDKGVYSRCKKCQTKFFVKKETQASEKSQDNKWVECPECGLTQAPSQTCKYCDAPISPNAASETDPAREEIQAKKETSDQTEPEKKDSLTPSGTEKITKESDISPQEKLVNQYIEQGDQENAAKLLLEAITKFAKEKNFAKAEELREKLYEVAPMALAEIVSAGEIIEDEKSLTLDKNHLKTWARLFDTLTTDESNGLYFTFKTKTFKAGQPVFEQGQLDSRLYFIKTGRFQMVYRDHFGLEESVLKELTPGDIANDEAFFSFTVCTTSLVAVTDAEVFFLEQDILTVWEKKYPGIENKLKTFSHSFEKVGDLIKKSGIQLRGHKRVKLSRVALIQPLDDSGKPQRSPYKVSLFDISAGGLSYGFKLNKKEDASQLLDSWVNIQTVYQNQTGNHRINCNAKIVAVHLQPFGESSVHVQFEELLAEQVIVDIGREALTAG
;
A
#
# COMPACT_ATOMS: atom_id res chain seq x y z
N MET A 1 -3.91 30.80 7.53
CA MET A 1 -2.94 29.89 6.92
C MET A 1 -3.12 29.81 5.41
N ASN A 2 -2.11 29.39 4.66
CA ASN A 2 -2.29 28.90 3.30
C ASN A 2 -2.60 27.39 3.37
N ILE A 3 -3.51 26.89 2.53
CA ILE A 3 -3.76 25.45 2.36
C ILE A 3 -3.63 25.07 0.89
N GLN A 4 -2.97 23.96 0.60
CA GLN A 4 -2.85 23.43 -0.75
C GLN A 4 -3.77 22.21 -0.91
N CYS A 5 -4.54 22.15 -2.00
CA CYS A 5 -5.30 20.95 -2.32
C CYS A 5 -4.34 19.81 -2.70
N PRO A 6 -4.40 18.63 -2.03
CA PRO A 6 -3.42 17.56 -2.26
C PRO A 6 -3.45 17.02 -3.70
N ASN A 7 -4.63 16.97 -4.31
CA ASN A 7 -4.90 16.49 -5.67
C ASN A 7 -4.44 17.49 -6.74
N CYS A 8 -5.09 18.66 -6.84
CA CYS A 8 -4.85 19.61 -7.94
C CYS A 8 -3.82 20.73 -7.63
N LYS A 9 -3.05 20.58 -6.55
CA LYS A 9 -1.99 21.50 -6.04
C LYS A 9 -2.38 22.98 -5.93
N THR A 10 -3.68 23.29 -5.98
CA THR A 10 -4.18 24.67 -5.97
C THR A 10 -4.26 25.18 -4.54
N GLU A 11 -3.70 26.36 -4.31
CA GLU A 11 -3.62 27.00 -3.00
C GLU A 11 -4.81 27.90 -2.71
N TYR A 12 -5.18 27.96 -1.43
CA TYR A 12 -6.22 28.83 -0.89
C TYR A 12 -5.71 29.47 0.40
N LYS A 13 -5.78 30.80 0.49
CA LYS A 13 -5.52 31.53 1.73
C LYS A 13 -6.80 31.55 2.56
N ILE A 14 -6.76 30.99 3.77
CA ILE A 14 -7.90 30.92 4.69
C ILE A 14 -7.54 31.60 6.02
N ASP A 15 -8.50 32.35 6.54
CA ASP A 15 -8.50 32.97 7.86
C ASP A 15 -8.57 31.91 8.96
N ASP A 16 -7.55 31.87 9.81
CA ASP A 16 -7.37 30.85 10.86
C ASP A 16 -8.48 30.88 11.93
N ALA A 17 -9.16 32.02 12.11
CA ALA A 17 -10.31 32.11 13.00
C ALA A 17 -11.47 31.20 12.59
N ARG A 18 -11.51 30.75 11.32
CA ARG A 18 -12.60 29.91 10.77
C ARG A 18 -12.35 28.41 10.87
N ILE A 19 -11.21 27.98 11.39
CA ILE A 19 -10.81 26.57 11.48
C ILE A 19 -10.85 26.14 12.96
N PRO A 20 -11.71 25.16 13.35
CA PRO A 20 -11.69 24.58 14.69
C PRO A 20 -10.35 23.91 15.00
N ASP A 21 -9.92 23.91 16.26
CA ASP A 21 -8.59 23.38 16.64
C ASP A 21 -8.50 21.84 16.50
N LYS A 22 -9.66 21.16 16.48
CA LYS A 22 -9.78 19.74 16.11
C LYS A 22 -9.59 19.49 14.60
N GLY A 23 -9.65 20.54 13.76
CA GLY A 23 -9.65 20.47 12.30
C GLY A 23 -11.06 20.32 11.69
N VAL A 24 -11.14 20.51 10.38
CA VAL A 24 -12.38 20.49 9.58
C VAL A 24 -12.11 19.92 8.18
N TYR A 25 -13.07 19.22 7.59
CA TYR A 25 -12.98 18.82 6.18
C TYR A 25 -13.39 19.95 5.26
N SER A 26 -12.47 20.43 4.43
CA SER A 26 -12.72 21.40 3.36
C SER A 26 -12.96 20.70 2.02
N ARG A 27 -13.59 21.39 1.05
CA ARG A 27 -13.73 20.91 -0.33
C ARG A 27 -13.01 21.87 -1.28
N CYS A 28 -12.15 21.33 -2.13
CA CYS A 28 -11.43 22.10 -3.14
C CYS A 28 -12.40 22.72 -4.15
N LYS A 29 -12.35 24.05 -4.34
CA LYS A 29 -13.21 24.73 -5.32
C LYS A 29 -12.90 24.35 -6.78
N LYS A 30 -11.64 24.00 -7.09
CA LYS A 30 -11.18 23.68 -8.46
C LYS A 30 -11.45 22.24 -8.90
N CYS A 31 -11.31 21.25 -8.00
CA CYS A 31 -11.42 19.82 -8.35
C CYS A 31 -12.38 19.02 -7.46
N GLN A 32 -13.16 19.68 -6.59
CA GLN A 32 -14.13 19.08 -5.66
C GLN A 32 -13.61 18.03 -4.67
N THR A 33 -12.31 17.68 -4.67
CA THR A 33 -11.70 16.79 -3.67
C THR A 33 -11.93 17.34 -2.25
N LYS A 34 -12.48 16.49 -1.38
CA LYS A 34 -12.62 16.75 0.07
C LYS A 34 -11.30 16.39 0.75
N PHE A 35 -10.74 17.31 1.53
CA PHE A 35 -9.47 17.11 2.24
C PHE A 35 -9.53 17.72 3.64
N PHE A 36 -8.76 17.17 4.58
CA PHE A 36 -8.76 17.63 5.96
C PHE A 36 -7.85 18.86 6.12
N VAL A 37 -8.34 19.85 6.86
CA VAL A 37 -7.64 21.10 7.17
C VAL A 37 -7.67 21.28 8.67
N LYS A 38 -6.50 21.31 9.30
CA LYS A 38 -6.32 21.61 10.71
C LYS A 38 -5.37 22.79 10.82
N LYS A 39 -5.61 23.68 11.80
CA LYS A 39 -4.59 24.64 12.24
C LYS A 39 -3.30 23.88 12.53
N GLU A 40 -2.19 24.38 12.00
CA GLU A 40 -0.88 23.99 12.49
C GLU A 40 -0.79 24.47 13.94
N THR A 41 -0.96 23.53 14.86
CA THR A 41 -0.73 23.82 16.27
C THR A 41 0.75 24.06 16.41
N GLN A 42 1.15 25.28 16.82
CA GLN A 42 2.50 25.54 17.29
C GLN A 42 2.72 24.72 18.57
N ALA A 43 3.09 23.45 18.38
CA ALA A 43 3.72 22.65 19.42
C ALA A 43 4.97 23.42 19.83
N SER A 44 5.02 23.83 21.10
CA SER A 44 5.89 24.92 21.53
C SER A 44 7.34 24.67 21.16
N GLU A 45 7.89 25.55 20.33
CA GLU A 45 9.28 25.52 19.86
C GLU A 45 10.23 25.80 21.02
N LYS A 46 10.46 24.78 21.85
CA LYS A 46 11.74 24.61 22.50
C LYS A 46 12.69 24.02 21.47
N SER A 47 13.30 24.92 20.71
CA SER A 47 14.55 24.69 19.98
C SER A 47 15.69 24.38 20.96
N GLN A 48 15.64 23.19 21.56
CA GLN A 48 16.85 22.53 22.02
C GLN A 48 17.42 21.82 20.79
N ASP A 49 18.65 22.16 20.43
CA ASP A 49 19.41 21.38 19.46
C ASP A 49 19.47 19.94 19.95
N ASN A 50 18.73 19.04 19.28
CA ASN A 50 18.86 17.61 19.49
C ASN A 50 20.17 17.14 18.85
N LYS A 51 21.30 17.54 19.45
CA LYS A 51 22.61 16.94 19.25
C LYS A 51 22.56 15.53 19.83
N TRP A 52 22.05 14.60 19.03
CA TRP A 52 22.13 13.18 19.30
C TRP A 52 23.60 12.81 19.50
N VAL A 53 23.90 12.12 20.59
CA VAL A 53 25.26 11.72 20.93
C VAL A 53 25.49 10.29 20.48
N GLU A 54 26.61 10.06 19.82
CA GLU A 54 27.13 8.72 19.61
C GLU A 54 27.89 8.28 20.87
N CYS A 55 27.64 7.07 21.36
CA CYS A 55 28.41 6.54 22.49
C CYS A 55 29.83 6.18 22.03
N PRO A 56 30.90 6.65 22.70
CA PRO A 56 32.28 6.37 22.30
C PRO A 56 32.68 4.88 22.41
N GLU A 57 31.95 4.09 23.19
CA GLU A 57 32.25 2.67 23.48
C GLU A 57 31.44 1.66 22.64
N CYS A 58 30.30 2.07 22.08
CA CYS A 58 29.46 1.17 21.27
C CYS A 58 28.92 1.79 19.97
N GLY A 59 29.19 3.07 19.69
CA GLY A 59 28.75 3.72 18.46
C GLY A 59 27.24 3.90 18.32
N LEU A 60 26.41 3.53 19.30
CA LEU A 60 24.96 3.67 19.17
C LEU A 60 24.51 5.12 19.44
N THR A 61 23.86 5.73 18.44
CA THR A 61 23.27 7.07 18.52
C THR A 61 22.12 7.11 19.54
N GLN A 62 22.12 8.09 20.44
CA GLN A 62 21.07 8.26 21.45
C GLN A 62 20.85 9.70 21.89
N ALA A 63 19.70 9.96 22.52
CA ALA A 63 19.40 11.25 23.12
C ALA A 63 20.35 11.50 24.31
N PRO A 64 20.91 12.72 24.47
CA PRO A 64 21.91 13.05 25.50
C PRO A 64 21.64 12.45 26.88
N SER A 65 22.62 11.70 27.38
CA SER A 65 22.64 11.11 28.72
C SER A 65 24.09 10.96 29.20
N GLN A 66 24.30 10.96 30.51
CA GLN A 66 25.64 10.82 31.11
C GLN A 66 26.24 9.43 30.88
N THR A 67 25.39 8.41 30.71
CA THR A 67 25.76 7.02 30.38
C THR A 67 24.97 6.50 29.18
N CYS A 68 25.48 5.45 28.55
CA CYS A 68 24.93 4.82 27.37
C CYS A 68 23.81 3.82 27.71
N LYS A 69 22.61 4.00 27.14
CA LYS A 69 21.40 3.19 27.37
C LYS A 69 21.42 1.80 26.69
N TYR A 70 22.63 1.23 26.54
CA TYR A 70 22.93 -0.02 25.83
C TYR A 70 24.17 -0.76 26.39
N CYS A 71 25.17 -0.03 26.90
CA CYS A 71 26.39 -0.61 27.48
C CYS A 71 26.88 0.11 28.76
N ASP A 72 26.06 1.03 29.30
CA ASP A 72 26.28 1.86 30.50
C ASP A 72 27.56 2.73 30.55
N ALA A 73 28.41 2.65 29.53
CA ALA A 73 29.60 3.47 29.38
C ALA A 73 29.30 4.98 29.41
N PRO A 74 30.19 5.82 30.00
CA PRO A 74 29.98 7.26 30.09
C PRO A 74 30.02 7.95 28.72
N ILE A 75 29.26 9.04 28.58
CA ILE A 75 29.23 9.88 27.38
C ILE A 75 29.53 11.32 27.78
N SER A 76 30.77 11.78 27.52
CA SER A 76 31.19 13.15 27.85
C SER A 76 30.54 14.17 26.90
N PRO A 77 29.81 15.18 27.41
CA PRO A 77 29.35 16.28 26.58
C PRO A 77 30.50 17.24 26.22
N ASN A 78 30.46 17.75 24.99
CA ASN A 78 31.35 18.77 24.39
C ASN A 78 32.79 18.36 24.06
N ALA A 79 32.98 18.03 22.77
CA ALA A 79 34.23 18.31 22.04
C ALA A 79 33.85 19.06 20.74
N ALA A 80 33.53 20.36 20.87
CA ALA A 80 33.33 21.24 19.73
C ALA A 80 34.62 22.06 19.52
N SER A 81 35.31 21.83 18.39
CA SER A 81 36.54 22.54 18.04
C SER A 81 36.22 23.88 17.37
N GLU A 82 36.45 24.98 18.09
CA GLU A 82 36.46 26.32 17.49
C GLU A 82 37.78 26.56 16.74
N THR A 83 37.72 26.92 15.45
CA THR A 83 38.77 27.69 14.75
C THR A 83 38.31 28.10 13.35
N ASP A 84 37.65 29.27 13.22
CA ASP A 84 37.48 29.94 11.91
C ASP A 84 37.27 31.46 12.08
N PRO A 85 38.21 32.34 11.67
CA PRO A 85 38.11 33.78 11.89
C PRO A 85 38.11 34.65 10.61
N ALA A 86 36.96 34.77 9.94
CA ALA A 86 36.54 35.89 9.07
C ALA A 86 35.06 35.69 8.66
N ARG A 87 34.22 36.69 8.36
CA ARG A 87 34.44 38.08 7.96
C ARG A 87 33.19 38.94 8.26
N GLU A 88 33.37 40.24 8.45
CA GLU A 88 32.30 41.21 8.74
C GLU A 88 31.49 41.66 7.51
N GLU A 89 30.25 42.09 7.79
CA GLU A 89 29.38 43.11 7.17
C GLU A 89 29.48 43.50 5.67
N ILE A 90 28.30 43.77 5.06
CA ILE A 90 27.86 45.13 4.67
C ILE A 90 26.39 45.13 4.21
N GLN A 91 25.70 46.28 4.29
CA GLN A 91 24.26 46.43 4.15
C GLN A 91 23.83 47.42 3.03
N ALA A 92 22.62 47.19 2.49
CA ALA A 92 21.70 48.18 1.86
C ALA A 92 22.06 48.96 0.57
N LYS A 93 21.27 48.71 -0.49
CA LYS A 93 20.37 49.64 -1.25
C LYS A 93 19.63 48.81 -2.33
N LYS A 94 18.31 48.85 -2.60
CA LYS A 94 17.24 49.88 -2.59
C LYS A 94 17.17 50.69 -3.91
N GLU A 95 15.94 51.02 -4.33
CA GLU A 95 15.54 51.85 -5.51
C GLU A 95 15.70 51.17 -6.91
N THR A 96 14.79 51.32 -7.90
CA THR A 96 13.33 51.60 -7.94
C THR A 96 12.76 51.30 -9.34
N SER A 97 11.42 51.15 -9.47
CA SER A 97 10.63 51.28 -10.72
C SER A 97 10.94 50.26 -11.86
N ASP A 98 10.12 50.09 -12.92
CA ASP A 98 8.90 50.81 -13.29
C ASP A 98 7.82 49.88 -13.92
N GLN A 99 6.69 50.48 -14.30
CA GLN A 99 5.49 49.87 -14.87
C GLN A 99 5.65 49.44 -16.34
N THR A 100 4.94 48.39 -16.76
CA THR A 100 3.95 48.51 -17.85
C THR A 100 3.07 47.25 -17.99
N GLU A 101 1.76 47.47 -17.97
CA GLU A 101 0.74 46.59 -18.56
C GLU A 101 0.15 47.36 -19.75
N PRO A 102 -0.28 46.67 -20.83
CA PRO A 102 -1.54 47.09 -21.43
C PRO A 102 -2.48 45.93 -21.80
N GLU A 103 -3.78 46.23 -21.75
CA GLU A 103 -4.90 45.31 -22.01
C GLU A 103 -5.07 44.89 -23.49
N LYS A 104 -5.61 43.68 -23.72
CA LYS A 104 -6.98 43.42 -24.24
C LYS A 104 -7.20 41.91 -24.43
N LYS A 105 -8.33 41.33 -23.98
CA LYS A 105 -9.64 41.22 -24.67
C LYS A 105 -9.46 40.69 -26.12
N ASP A 106 -10.06 39.56 -26.48
CA ASP A 106 -11.52 39.46 -26.59
C ASP A 106 -12.12 38.09 -26.17
N SER A 107 -13.44 38.10 -26.00
CA SER A 107 -14.29 36.94 -25.72
C SER A 107 -14.99 36.45 -26.98
N LEU A 108 -15.18 35.13 -27.15
CA LEU A 108 -16.31 34.55 -27.92
C LEU A 108 -16.42 33.01 -27.75
N THR A 109 -17.51 32.58 -27.12
CA THR A 109 -18.23 31.31 -27.37
C THR A 109 -19.51 31.68 -28.16
N PRO A 110 -20.25 30.76 -28.85
CA PRO A 110 -20.47 29.35 -28.50
C PRO A 110 -20.66 28.34 -29.67
N SER A 111 -21.03 27.09 -29.29
CA SER A 111 -21.67 26.03 -30.11
C SER A 111 -20.82 25.32 -31.19
N GLY A 112 -21.01 24.03 -31.48
CA GLY A 112 -21.76 22.99 -30.73
C GLY A 112 -22.51 21.97 -31.61
N THR A 113 -22.13 20.69 -31.50
CA THR A 113 -22.87 19.44 -31.84
C THR A 113 -22.11 18.28 -31.15
N GLU A 114 -22.68 17.37 -30.33
CA GLU A 114 -23.78 16.40 -30.56
C GLU A 114 -23.41 15.28 -31.56
N LYS A 115 -23.78 13.99 -31.42
CA LYS A 115 -24.61 13.19 -30.46
C LYS A 115 -24.24 11.68 -30.66
N ILE A 116 -24.66 10.61 -29.96
CA ILE A 116 -25.69 10.28 -28.94
C ILE A 116 -25.12 9.13 -28.04
N THR A 117 -25.44 9.10 -26.75
CA THR A 117 -25.82 7.88 -26.00
C THR A 117 -26.92 8.25 -25.00
N LYS A 118 -27.92 7.39 -24.81
CA LYS A 118 -29.23 7.76 -24.25
C LYS A 118 -29.23 7.88 -22.72
N GLU A 119 -29.80 8.98 -22.21
CA GLU A 119 -30.43 9.00 -20.89
C GLU A 119 -31.75 8.22 -20.95
N SER A 120 -32.06 7.41 -19.92
CA SER A 120 -33.22 6.51 -19.92
C SER A 120 -34.10 6.67 -18.67
N ASP A 121 -35.13 7.50 -18.77
CA ASP A 121 -36.42 7.41 -18.03
C ASP A 121 -36.44 7.18 -16.50
N ILE A 122 -35.37 7.54 -15.78
CA ILE A 122 -35.31 7.43 -14.30
C ILE A 122 -36.09 8.56 -13.59
N SER A 123 -36.11 9.76 -14.19
CA SER A 123 -36.64 10.98 -13.56
C SER A 123 -38.10 10.92 -13.07
N PRO A 124 -39.05 10.21 -13.72
CA PRO A 124 -40.41 10.09 -13.21
C PRO A 124 -40.50 9.24 -11.93
N GLN A 125 -39.80 8.10 -11.90
CA GLN A 125 -39.89 7.15 -10.79
C GLN A 125 -39.20 7.68 -9.53
N GLU A 126 -38.02 8.31 -9.65
CA GLU A 126 -37.35 8.92 -8.48
C GLU A 126 -38.18 10.05 -7.83
N LYS A 127 -38.94 10.82 -8.61
CA LYS A 127 -39.88 11.83 -8.10
C LYS A 127 -41.05 11.19 -7.36
N LEU A 128 -41.63 10.13 -7.91
CA LEU A 128 -42.77 9.44 -7.30
C LEU A 128 -42.39 8.75 -5.99
N VAL A 129 -41.20 8.12 -5.94
CA VAL A 129 -40.62 7.59 -4.68
C VAL A 129 -40.48 8.70 -3.63
N ASN A 130 -39.91 9.86 -4.01
CA ASN A 130 -39.78 10.99 -3.08
C ASN A 130 -41.14 11.52 -2.60
N GLN A 131 -42.17 11.51 -3.45
CA GLN A 131 -43.53 11.92 -3.09
C GLN A 131 -44.19 10.96 -2.07
N TYR A 132 -43.97 9.65 -2.17
CA TYR A 132 -44.43 8.69 -1.14
C TYR A 132 -43.70 8.87 0.19
N ILE A 133 -42.39 9.19 0.16
CA ILE A 133 -41.59 9.51 1.36
C ILE A 133 -42.14 10.75 2.06
N GLU A 134 -42.44 11.82 1.32
CA GLU A 134 -43.06 13.05 1.85
C GLU A 134 -44.46 12.82 2.46
N GLN A 135 -45.16 11.75 2.05
CA GLN A 135 -46.46 11.34 2.59
C GLN A 135 -46.35 10.33 3.75
N GLY A 136 -45.13 9.87 4.09
CA GLY A 136 -44.90 8.85 5.11
C GLY A 136 -45.24 7.42 4.67
N ASP A 137 -45.56 7.20 3.40
CA ASP A 137 -45.96 5.90 2.85
C ASP A 137 -44.72 5.07 2.46
N GLN A 138 -44.06 4.52 3.48
CA GLN A 138 -42.87 3.70 3.31
C GLN A 138 -43.17 2.38 2.57
N GLU A 139 -44.40 1.87 2.62
CA GLU A 139 -44.77 0.58 2.02
C GLU A 139 -44.90 0.69 0.49
N ASN A 140 -45.56 1.73 -0.03
CA ASN A 140 -45.63 1.97 -1.46
C ASN A 140 -44.31 2.53 -2.03
N ALA A 141 -43.55 3.30 -1.24
CA ALA A 141 -42.17 3.66 -1.60
C ALA A 141 -41.27 2.42 -1.75
N ALA A 142 -41.39 1.43 -0.85
CA ALA A 142 -40.61 0.20 -0.91
C ALA A 142 -40.92 -0.64 -2.16
N LYS A 143 -42.21 -0.86 -2.45
CA LYS A 143 -42.66 -1.62 -3.64
C LYS A 143 -42.19 -0.97 -4.94
N LEU A 144 -42.34 0.34 -5.08
CA LEU A 144 -41.92 1.07 -6.27
C LEU A 144 -40.39 1.04 -6.47
N LEU A 145 -39.62 1.06 -5.38
CA LEU A 145 -38.17 0.84 -5.44
C LEU A 145 -37.82 -0.60 -5.85
N LEU A 146 -38.51 -1.62 -5.31
CA LEU A 146 -38.29 -3.02 -5.68
C LEU A 146 -38.60 -3.28 -7.17
N GLU A 147 -39.64 -2.67 -7.73
CA GLU A 147 -39.94 -2.71 -9.17
C GLU A 147 -38.82 -2.08 -10.01
N ALA A 148 -38.32 -0.90 -9.61
CA ALA A 148 -37.23 -0.23 -10.30
C ALA A 148 -35.91 -1.02 -10.22
N ILE A 149 -35.58 -1.60 -9.05
CA ILE A 149 -34.45 -2.51 -8.86
C ILE A 149 -34.56 -3.73 -9.79
N THR A 150 -35.73 -4.36 -9.81
CA THR A 150 -36.01 -5.54 -10.65
C THR A 150 -35.82 -5.23 -12.14
N LYS A 151 -36.24 -4.04 -12.58
CA LYS A 151 -36.01 -3.55 -13.95
C LYS A 151 -34.51 -3.40 -14.24
N PHE A 152 -33.76 -2.68 -13.41
CA PHE A 152 -32.33 -2.44 -13.67
C PHE A 152 -31.46 -3.69 -13.54
N ALA A 153 -31.83 -4.66 -12.70
CA ALA A 153 -31.20 -5.98 -12.66
C ALA A 153 -31.35 -6.73 -14.00
N LYS A 154 -32.57 -6.77 -14.56
CA LYS A 154 -32.88 -7.40 -15.86
C LYS A 154 -32.25 -6.68 -17.05
N GLU A 155 -32.14 -5.35 -16.97
CA GLU A 155 -31.38 -4.52 -17.92
C GLU A 155 -29.85 -4.65 -17.73
N LYS A 156 -29.39 -5.45 -16.76
CA LYS A 156 -27.98 -5.71 -16.39
C LYS A 156 -27.22 -4.47 -15.93
N ASN A 157 -27.94 -3.43 -15.54
CA ASN A 157 -27.42 -2.23 -14.89
C ASN A 157 -27.32 -2.45 -13.38
N PHE A 158 -26.50 -3.42 -12.99
CA PHE A 158 -26.33 -3.82 -11.58
C PHE A 158 -25.87 -2.66 -10.68
N ALA A 159 -25.13 -1.69 -11.24
CA ALA A 159 -24.71 -0.48 -10.52
C ALA A 159 -25.91 0.37 -10.06
N LYS A 160 -26.86 0.68 -10.96
CA LYS A 160 -28.06 1.44 -10.58
C LYS A 160 -29.05 0.60 -9.76
N ALA A 161 -29.08 -0.71 -9.96
CA ALA A 161 -29.91 -1.62 -9.16
C ALA A 161 -29.46 -1.63 -7.68
N GLU A 162 -28.16 -1.73 -7.40
CA GLU A 162 -27.63 -1.68 -6.02
C GLU A 162 -27.77 -0.26 -5.42
N GLU A 163 -27.57 0.81 -6.20
CA GLU A 163 -27.83 2.20 -5.74
C GLU A 163 -29.28 2.40 -5.26
N LEU A 164 -30.25 1.84 -5.98
CA LEU A 164 -31.66 1.88 -5.60
C LEU A 164 -31.98 0.97 -4.40
N ARG A 165 -31.21 -0.10 -4.19
CA ARG A 165 -31.32 -0.99 -3.03
C ARG A 165 -30.77 -0.36 -1.75
N GLU A 166 -29.67 0.40 -1.83
CA GLU A 166 -29.21 1.24 -0.72
C GLU A 166 -30.26 2.31 -0.40
N LYS A 167 -30.84 2.97 -1.41
CA LYS A 167 -31.97 3.91 -1.20
C LYS A 167 -33.19 3.23 -0.55
N LEU A 168 -33.52 1.99 -0.92
CA LEU A 168 -34.59 1.22 -0.28
C LEU A 168 -34.31 0.98 1.22
N TYR A 169 -33.07 0.69 1.58
CA TYR A 169 -32.64 0.53 2.98
C TYR A 169 -32.74 1.84 3.77
N GLU A 170 -32.33 2.98 3.20
CA GLU A 170 -32.47 4.30 3.82
C GLU A 170 -33.94 4.72 4.00
N VAL A 171 -34.78 4.42 3.01
CA VAL A 171 -36.18 4.91 2.92
C VAL A 171 -37.16 4.07 3.73
N ALA A 172 -37.02 2.74 3.68
CA ALA A 172 -37.97 1.81 4.27
C ALA A 172 -37.22 0.68 5.02
N PRO A 173 -36.44 0.97 6.08
CA PRO A 173 -35.61 -0.01 6.79
C PRO A 173 -36.41 -1.15 7.45
N MET A 174 -37.73 -1.03 7.55
CA MET A 174 -38.64 -2.09 8.04
C MET A 174 -39.17 -3.00 6.92
N ALA A 175 -38.99 -2.65 5.64
CA ALA A 175 -39.38 -3.44 4.46
C ALA A 175 -38.36 -4.56 4.20
N LEU A 176 -38.14 -5.42 5.20
CA LEU A 176 -37.08 -6.42 5.19
C LEU A 176 -37.26 -7.47 4.09
N ALA A 177 -38.50 -7.83 3.74
CA ALA A 177 -38.79 -8.74 2.65
C ALA A 177 -38.38 -8.15 1.30
N GLU A 178 -38.71 -6.87 1.06
CA GLU A 178 -38.35 -6.13 -0.14
C GLU A 178 -36.84 -5.91 -0.25
N ILE A 179 -36.15 -5.59 0.87
CA ILE A 179 -34.70 -5.39 0.93
C ILE A 179 -33.92 -6.69 0.64
N VAL A 180 -34.41 -7.83 1.13
CA VAL A 180 -33.83 -9.16 0.86
C VAL A 180 -34.10 -9.57 -0.58
N SER A 181 -35.37 -9.51 -1.03
CA SER A 181 -35.75 -9.89 -2.40
C SER A 181 -35.06 -9.02 -3.47
N ALA A 182 -34.88 -7.72 -3.22
CA ALA A 182 -34.06 -6.84 -4.05
C ALA A 182 -32.62 -7.35 -4.20
N GLY A 183 -32.04 -7.94 -3.15
CA GLY A 183 -30.71 -8.56 -3.19
C GLY A 183 -30.69 -9.85 -4.01
N GLU A 184 -31.61 -10.76 -3.71
CA GLU A 184 -31.75 -12.04 -4.41
C GLU A 184 -31.91 -11.83 -5.92
N ILE A 185 -32.80 -10.93 -6.34
CA ILE A 185 -33.03 -10.60 -7.76
C ILE A 185 -31.77 -10.03 -8.44
N ILE A 186 -30.99 -9.21 -7.74
CA ILE A 186 -29.74 -8.66 -8.28
C ILE A 186 -28.68 -9.77 -8.41
N GLU A 187 -28.52 -10.64 -7.42
CA GLU A 187 -27.52 -11.73 -7.45
C GLU A 187 -27.90 -12.86 -8.43
N ASP A 188 -29.19 -13.14 -8.65
CA ASP A 188 -29.67 -14.07 -9.68
C ASP A 188 -29.37 -13.53 -11.10
N GLU A 189 -29.76 -12.29 -11.40
CA GLU A 189 -29.51 -11.69 -12.73
C GLU A 189 -28.00 -11.50 -12.99
N LYS A 190 -27.20 -11.19 -11.95
CA LYS A 190 -25.72 -11.27 -12.01
C LYS A 190 -25.25 -12.66 -12.40
N SER A 191 -25.73 -13.70 -11.71
CA SER A 191 -25.36 -15.11 -11.94
C SER A 191 -25.65 -15.58 -13.37
N LEU A 192 -26.72 -15.07 -13.99
CA LEU A 192 -27.08 -15.34 -15.39
C LEU A 192 -26.11 -14.72 -16.41
N THR A 193 -25.22 -13.82 -16.00
CA THR A 193 -24.22 -13.16 -16.89
C THR A 193 -22.80 -13.69 -16.76
N LEU A 194 -22.54 -14.61 -15.83
CA LEU A 194 -21.22 -15.23 -15.65
C LEU A 194 -20.84 -16.09 -16.86
N ASP A 195 -19.65 -15.90 -17.41
CA ASP A 195 -19.14 -16.81 -18.45
C ASP A 195 -18.78 -18.17 -17.82
N LYS A 196 -19.55 -19.18 -18.22
CA LYS A 196 -19.42 -20.57 -17.78
C LYS A 196 -18.07 -21.19 -18.15
N ASN A 197 -17.32 -20.61 -19.09
CA ASN A 197 -15.95 -21.02 -19.40
C ASN A 197 -14.94 -20.43 -18.41
N HIS A 198 -15.08 -19.16 -18.02
CA HIS A 198 -14.25 -18.58 -16.95
C HIS A 198 -14.46 -19.32 -15.62
N LEU A 199 -15.71 -19.59 -15.23
CA LEU A 199 -16.02 -20.35 -14.02
C LEU A 199 -15.37 -21.74 -14.03
N LYS A 200 -15.38 -22.45 -15.17
CA LYS A 200 -14.72 -23.76 -15.32
C LYS A 200 -13.20 -23.67 -15.18
N THR A 201 -12.56 -22.64 -15.72
CA THR A 201 -11.10 -22.46 -15.68
C THR A 201 -10.56 -22.40 -14.25
N TRP A 202 -11.33 -21.85 -13.31
CA TRP A 202 -11.00 -21.87 -11.88
C TRP A 202 -12.08 -22.54 -11.03
N ALA A 203 -12.68 -23.64 -11.50
CA ALA A 203 -13.77 -24.34 -10.79
C ALA A 203 -13.41 -24.65 -9.34
N ARG A 204 -12.21 -25.18 -9.08
CA ARG A 204 -11.66 -25.46 -7.73
C ARG A 204 -11.64 -24.24 -6.78
N LEU A 205 -11.73 -23.01 -7.29
CA LEU A 205 -11.99 -21.81 -6.48
C LEU A 205 -13.49 -21.55 -6.34
N PHE A 206 -14.20 -21.41 -7.46
CA PHE A 206 -15.64 -21.05 -7.48
C PHE A 206 -16.54 -22.08 -6.78
N ASP A 207 -16.23 -23.37 -6.86
CA ASP A 207 -16.92 -24.46 -6.15
C ASP A 207 -16.84 -24.33 -4.61
N THR A 208 -15.97 -23.45 -4.07
CA THR A 208 -15.86 -23.15 -2.64
C THR A 208 -16.60 -21.88 -2.21
N LEU A 209 -17.05 -21.06 -3.17
CA LEU A 209 -17.70 -19.78 -2.95
C LEU A 209 -19.22 -19.95 -2.87
N THR A 210 -19.91 -19.04 -2.18
CA THR A 210 -21.37 -18.87 -2.36
C THR A 210 -21.67 -18.18 -3.68
N THR A 211 -22.95 -18.07 -4.06
CA THR A 211 -23.39 -17.26 -5.22
C THR A 211 -22.92 -15.82 -5.11
N ASP A 212 -23.21 -15.17 -3.97
CA ASP A 212 -22.81 -13.80 -3.64
C ASP A 212 -21.29 -13.58 -3.69
N GLU A 213 -20.51 -14.54 -3.16
CA GLU A 213 -19.04 -14.49 -3.21
C GLU A 213 -18.51 -14.72 -4.63
N SER A 214 -19.14 -15.60 -5.41
CA SER A 214 -18.79 -15.88 -6.81
C SER A 214 -19.02 -14.65 -7.69
N ASN A 215 -20.16 -14.00 -7.54
CA ASN A 215 -20.46 -12.72 -8.19
C ASN A 215 -19.49 -11.63 -7.68
N GLY A 216 -19.30 -11.51 -6.37
CA GLY A 216 -18.38 -10.55 -5.76
C GLY A 216 -16.94 -10.65 -6.26
N LEU A 217 -16.45 -11.86 -6.53
CA LEU A 217 -15.17 -12.13 -7.19
C LEU A 217 -15.22 -11.84 -8.70
N TYR A 218 -16.23 -12.33 -9.40
CA TYR A 218 -16.30 -12.23 -10.87
C TYR A 218 -16.41 -10.78 -11.36
N PHE A 219 -17.28 -9.96 -10.75
CA PHE A 219 -17.47 -8.56 -11.16
C PHE A 219 -16.37 -7.61 -10.66
N THR A 220 -15.40 -8.09 -9.87
CA THR A 220 -14.22 -7.32 -9.46
C THR A 220 -12.97 -7.63 -10.29
N PHE A 221 -13.00 -8.67 -11.13
CA PHE A 221 -11.91 -8.94 -12.07
C PHE A 221 -11.76 -7.84 -13.13
N LYS A 222 -10.56 -7.27 -13.18
CA LYS A 222 -10.12 -6.41 -14.29
C LYS A 222 -9.34 -7.25 -15.30
N THR A 223 -9.44 -6.91 -16.58
CA THR A 223 -8.80 -7.67 -17.67
C THR A 223 -7.57 -6.94 -18.19
N LYS A 224 -6.48 -7.66 -18.51
CA LYS A 224 -5.30 -7.10 -19.19
C LYS A 224 -4.74 -8.10 -20.22
N THR A 225 -4.42 -7.60 -21.40
CA THR A 225 -3.77 -8.35 -22.48
C THR A 225 -2.27 -8.06 -22.54
N PHE A 226 -1.49 -9.05 -22.96
CA PHE A 226 -0.04 -8.98 -23.13
C PHE A 226 0.37 -9.54 -24.49
N LYS A 227 1.48 -9.04 -25.03
CA LYS A 227 2.15 -9.59 -26.23
C LYS A 227 3.27 -10.55 -25.84
N ALA A 228 3.60 -11.49 -26.73
CA ALA A 228 4.76 -12.36 -26.56
C ALA A 228 6.04 -11.53 -26.28
N GLY A 229 6.81 -11.94 -25.26
CA GLY A 229 7.99 -11.23 -24.75
C GLY A 229 7.71 -10.10 -23.75
N GLN A 230 6.44 -9.75 -23.49
CA GLN A 230 6.11 -8.63 -22.59
C GLN A 230 6.07 -9.06 -21.12
N PRO A 231 6.72 -8.34 -20.19
CA PRO A 231 6.57 -8.56 -18.75
C PRO A 231 5.19 -8.12 -18.25
N VAL A 232 4.64 -8.91 -17.32
CA VAL A 232 3.47 -8.57 -16.50
C VAL A 232 3.88 -7.69 -15.33
N PHE A 233 4.93 -8.13 -14.64
CA PHE A 233 5.68 -7.46 -13.58
C PHE A 233 7.11 -8.02 -13.55
N GLU A 234 8.05 -7.28 -12.95
CA GLU A 234 9.46 -7.64 -12.83
C GLU A 234 9.88 -7.92 -11.38
N GLN A 235 10.89 -8.75 -11.18
CA GLN A 235 11.45 -9.06 -9.86
C GLN A 235 11.96 -7.78 -9.16
N GLY A 236 11.57 -7.58 -7.90
CA GLY A 236 11.85 -6.36 -7.14
C GLY A 236 10.86 -5.20 -7.39
N GLN A 237 9.92 -5.34 -8.33
CA GLN A 237 8.89 -4.34 -8.56
C GLN A 237 7.85 -4.32 -7.43
N LEU A 238 7.29 -3.14 -7.14
CA LEU A 238 6.04 -3.00 -6.40
C LEU A 238 4.85 -3.28 -7.33
N ASP A 239 4.36 -4.53 -7.31
CA ASP A 239 3.04 -4.89 -7.81
C ASP A 239 2.37 -5.82 -6.81
N SER A 240 1.27 -5.37 -6.20
CA SER A 240 0.49 -6.16 -5.24
C SER A 240 -0.79 -6.75 -5.85
N ARG A 241 -0.91 -6.80 -7.19
CA ARG A 241 -2.06 -7.45 -7.86
C ARG A 241 -1.91 -8.97 -7.89
N LEU A 242 -3.00 -9.68 -7.60
CA LEU A 242 -3.10 -11.12 -7.88
C LEU A 242 -3.51 -11.31 -9.34
N TYR A 243 -2.75 -12.12 -10.08
CA TYR A 243 -2.99 -12.40 -11.49
C TYR A 243 -3.54 -13.81 -11.69
N PHE A 244 -4.51 -13.95 -12.60
CA PHE A 244 -5.16 -15.20 -12.98
C PHE A 244 -4.96 -15.42 -14.47
N ILE A 245 -4.31 -16.52 -14.86
CA ILE A 245 -3.93 -16.78 -16.24
C ILE A 245 -5.16 -17.26 -17.02
N LYS A 246 -5.69 -16.43 -17.93
CA LYS A 246 -6.92 -16.71 -18.68
C LYS A 246 -6.63 -17.34 -20.04
N THR A 247 -5.68 -16.79 -20.80
CA THR A 247 -5.23 -17.36 -22.08
C THR A 247 -3.72 -17.17 -22.28
N GLY A 248 -3.15 -17.94 -23.20
CA GLY A 248 -1.72 -17.91 -23.52
C GLY A 248 -0.87 -18.73 -22.54
N ARG A 249 0.44 -18.49 -22.55
CA ARG A 249 1.40 -19.07 -21.59
C ARG A 249 2.36 -18.01 -21.08
N PHE A 250 2.79 -18.15 -19.83
CA PHE A 250 3.72 -17.24 -19.16
C PHE A 250 4.87 -18.02 -18.54
N GLN A 251 6.04 -17.40 -18.38
CA GLN A 251 7.15 -17.94 -17.61
C GLN A 251 7.37 -17.11 -16.35
N MET A 252 7.40 -17.80 -15.22
CA MET A 252 7.89 -17.25 -13.96
C MET A 252 9.42 -17.38 -13.96
N VAL A 253 10.10 -16.25 -14.03
CA VAL A 253 11.56 -16.15 -14.13
C VAL A 253 12.11 -15.59 -12.82
N TYR A 254 13.15 -16.23 -12.30
CA TYR A 254 13.96 -15.70 -11.21
C TYR A 254 15.31 -15.27 -11.76
N ARG A 255 15.72 -14.03 -11.45
CA ARG A 255 17.08 -13.54 -11.68
C ARG A 255 17.87 -13.67 -10.38
N ASP A 256 19.13 -14.08 -10.45
CA ASP A 256 19.97 -14.22 -9.26
C ASP A 256 20.25 -12.87 -8.55
N HIS A 257 20.89 -12.93 -7.38
CA HIS A 257 21.17 -11.74 -6.57
C HIS A 257 22.22 -10.78 -7.20
N PHE A 258 23.02 -11.27 -8.14
CA PHE A 258 24.03 -10.48 -8.85
C PHE A 258 23.50 -9.88 -10.16
N GLY A 259 22.30 -10.30 -10.59
CA GLY A 259 21.70 -9.91 -11.87
C GLY A 259 22.28 -10.65 -13.08
N LEU A 260 23.04 -11.75 -12.87
CA LEU A 260 23.86 -12.38 -13.90
C LEU A 260 23.16 -13.54 -14.61
N GLU A 261 22.54 -14.44 -13.85
CA GLU A 261 21.77 -15.58 -14.39
C GLU A 261 20.25 -15.37 -14.24
N GLU A 262 19.51 -15.70 -15.31
CA GLU A 262 18.06 -15.84 -15.29
C GLU A 262 17.66 -17.30 -15.43
N SER A 263 16.69 -17.74 -14.62
CA SER A 263 16.19 -19.11 -14.62
C SER A 263 14.67 -19.14 -14.63
N VAL A 264 14.11 -19.89 -15.59
CA VAL A 264 12.67 -20.19 -15.64
C VAL A 264 12.35 -21.19 -14.53
N LEU A 265 11.59 -20.77 -13.52
CA LEU A 265 11.17 -21.63 -12.42
C LEU A 265 9.98 -22.52 -12.79
N LYS A 266 9.03 -21.96 -13.56
CA LYS A 266 7.77 -22.62 -13.94
C LYS A 266 7.17 -21.94 -15.19
N GLU A 267 6.57 -22.72 -16.08
CA GLU A 267 5.59 -22.22 -17.07
C GLU A 267 4.18 -22.22 -16.46
N LEU A 268 3.45 -21.10 -16.60
CA LEU A 268 2.10 -20.90 -16.13
C LEU A 268 1.12 -20.88 -17.31
N THR A 269 -0.03 -21.51 -17.10
CA THR A 269 -1.00 -21.90 -18.13
C THR A 269 -2.43 -21.53 -17.69
N PRO A 270 -3.45 -21.59 -18.58
CA PRO A 270 -4.82 -21.22 -18.21
C PRO A 270 -5.35 -21.99 -16.99
N GLY A 271 -5.74 -21.27 -15.94
CA GLY A 271 -6.11 -21.84 -14.63
C GLY A 271 -5.05 -21.65 -13.53
N ASP A 272 -3.79 -21.36 -13.88
CA ASP A 272 -2.77 -20.92 -12.92
C ASP A 272 -3.07 -19.49 -12.38
N ILE A 273 -2.40 -19.15 -11.28
CA ILE A 273 -2.33 -17.80 -10.72
C ILE A 273 -0.86 -17.39 -10.51
N ALA A 274 -0.61 -16.09 -10.33
CA ALA A 274 0.71 -15.55 -10.00
C ALA A 274 0.62 -14.34 -9.06
N ASN A 275 1.71 -14.10 -8.31
CA ASN A 275 1.90 -12.95 -7.41
C ASN A 275 0.99 -12.94 -6.16
N ASP A 276 0.59 -14.12 -5.66
CA ASP A 276 -0.18 -14.28 -4.43
C ASP A 276 0.55 -13.79 -3.18
N GLU A 277 1.88 -13.98 -3.13
CA GLU A 277 2.73 -13.52 -2.03
C GLU A 277 2.65 -11.99 -1.82
N ALA A 278 2.69 -11.20 -2.90
CA ALA A 278 2.58 -9.74 -2.86
C ALA A 278 1.14 -9.21 -2.82
N PHE A 279 0.13 -10.01 -3.18
CA PHE A 279 -1.27 -9.68 -2.96
C PHE A 279 -1.69 -9.88 -1.49
N PHE A 280 -1.16 -10.91 -0.80
CA PHE A 280 -1.50 -11.21 0.59
C PHE A 280 -0.52 -10.70 1.66
N SER A 281 0.69 -10.29 1.27
CA SER A 281 1.68 -9.61 2.12
C SER A 281 2.13 -8.30 1.48
N PHE A 282 2.70 -7.38 2.25
CA PHE A 282 3.31 -6.16 1.71
C PHE A 282 4.75 -6.47 1.31
N THR A 283 4.98 -6.91 0.07
CA THR A 283 6.32 -7.25 -0.44
C THR A 283 6.46 -6.84 -1.90
N VAL A 284 7.70 -6.62 -2.35
CA VAL A 284 8.06 -6.62 -3.77
C VAL A 284 7.81 -7.99 -4.41
N CYS A 285 7.65 -8.02 -5.73
CA CYS A 285 7.57 -9.26 -6.51
C CYS A 285 8.86 -10.09 -6.38
N THR A 286 8.75 -11.33 -5.92
CA THR A 286 9.90 -12.24 -5.69
C THR A 286 10.43 -12.90 -6.98
N THR A 287 9.75 -12.71 -8.11
CA THR A 287 10.09 -13.18 -9.46
C THR A 287 9.59 -12.17 -10.51
N SER A 288 10.05 -12.29 -11.75
CA SER A 288 9.43 -11.69 -12.93
C SER A 288 8.40 -12.65 -13.52
N LEU A 289 7.35 -12.13 -14.17
CA LEU A 289 6.40 -12.93 -14.95
C LEU A 289 6.33 -12.40 -16.38
N VAL A 290 6.71 -13.20 -17.37
CA VAL A 290 6.81 -12.78 -18.78
C VAL A 290 5.86 -13.60 -19.65
N ALA A 291 5.12 -12.94 -20.54
CA ALA A 291 4.25 -13.61 -21.51
C ALA A 291 5.08 -14.29 -22.60
N VAL A 292 4.92 -15.62 -22.77
CA VAL A 292 5.60 -16.40 -23.82
C VAL A 292 4.85 -16.32 -25.15
N THR A 293 3.53 -16.13 -25.09
CA THR A 293 2.65 -15.93 -26.23
C THR A 293 1.89 -14.61 -26.08
N ASP A 294 1.19 -14.19 -27.13
CA ASP A 294 0.03 -13.31 -26.93
C ASP A 294 -0.92 -13.97 -25.92
N ALA A 295 -1.38 -13.20 -24.94
CA ALA A 295 -1.97 -13.73 -23.71
C ALA A 295 -2.92 -12.74 -23.04
N GLU A 296 -3.76 -13.25 -22.14
CA GLU A 296 -4.75 -12.49 -21.40
C GLU A 296 -4.80 -12.97 -19.94
N VAL A 297 -4.93 -12.03 -19.01
CA VAL A 297 -5.09 -12.31 -17.58
C VAL A 297 -6.28 -11.54 -17.02
N PHE A 298 -6.92 -12.12 -16.01
CA PHE A 298 -7.66 -11.33 -15.04
C PHE A 298 -6.74 -10.92 -13.90
N PHE A 299 -7.02 -9.79 -13.26
CA PHE A 299 -6.31 -9.35 -12.07
C PHE A 299 -7.24 -8.72 -11.04
N LEU A 300 -6.82 -8.80 -9.78
CA LEU A 300 -7.42 -8.13 -8.63
C LEU A 300 -6.43 -7.12 -8.07
N GLU A 301 -6.91 -5.96 -7.63
CA GLU A 301 -6.14 -4.96 -6.88
C GLU A 301 -6.27 -5.23 -5.37
N GLN A 302 -5.20 -5.00 -4.62
CA GLN A 302 -5.09 -5.39 -3.20
C GLN A 302 -6.09 -4.66 -2.28
N ASP A 303 -6.57 -3.48 -2.68
CA ASP A 303 -7.56 -2.69 -1.95
C ASP A 303 -8.93 -3.37 -1.87
N ILE A 304 -9.25 -4.30 -2.79
CA ILE A 304 -10.48 -5.08 -2.74
C ILE A 304 -10.60 -5.92 -1.47
N LEU A 305 -9.48 -6.29 -0.85
CA LEU A 305 -9.48 -7.02 0.42
C LEU A 305 -10.19 -6.24 1.54
N THR A 306 -10.03 -4.91 1.58
CA THR A 306 -10.71 -4.03 2.56
C THR A 306 -12.20 -3.85 2.26
N VAL A 307 -12.64 -4.12 1.02
CA VAL A 307 -14.06 -4.17 0.62
C VAL A 307 -14.67 -5.52 0.99
N TRP A 308 -13.99 -6.62 0.68
CA TRP A 308 -14.42 -7.98 1.00
C TRP A 308 -14.44 -8.28 2.50
N GLU A 309 -13.49 -7.74 3.28
CA GLU A 309 -13.49 -7.81 4.75
C GLU A 309 -14.82 -7.31 5.37
N LYS A 310 -15.58 -6.46 4.67
CA LYS A 310 -16.90 -5.97 5.07
C LYS A 310 -18.06 -6.67 4.35
N LYS A 311 -17.99 -6.84 3.02
CA LYS A 311 -19.12 -7.36 2.20
C LYS A 311 -19.14 -8.89 2.09
N TYR A 312 -17.97 -9.52 2.03
CA TYR A 312 -17.80 -10.96 1.75
C TYR A 312 -16.61 -11.55 2.54
N PRO A 313 -16.66 -11.58 3.89
CA PRO A 313 -15.49 -11.87 4.73
C PRO A 313 -14.88 -13.27 4.56
N GLY A 314 -15.56 -14.20 3.88
CA GLY A 314 -15.03 -15.51 3.52
C GLY A 314 -13.99 -15.50 2.38
N ILE A 315 -14.06 -14.53 1.45
CA ILE A 315 -13.30 -14.61 0.18
C ILE A 315 -11.78 -14.56 0.42
N GLU A 316 -11.26 -13.67 1.28
CA GLU A 316 -9.80 -13.56 1.50
C GLU A 316 -9.21 -14.91 1.95
N ASN A 317 -9.89 -15.64 2.84
CA ASN A 317 -9.42 -16.94 3.33
C ASN A 317 -9.59 -18.07 2.30
N LYS A 318 -10.71 -18.09 1.55
CA LYS A 318 -10.93 -19.07 0.48
C LYS A 318 -9.90 -18.90 -0.66
N LEU A 319 -9.63 -17.66 -1.04
CA LEU A 319 -8.65 -17.31 -2.07
C LEU A 319 -7.21 -17.59 -1.61
N LYS A 320 -6.87 -17.34 -0.34
CA LYS A 320 -5.60 -17.82 0.28
C LYS A 320 -5.49 -19.34 0.22
N THR A 321 -6.55 -20.07 0.54
CA THR A 321 -6.59 -21.54 0.53
C THR A 321 -6.40 -22.09 -0.89
N PHE A 322 -7.07 -21.48 -1.89
CA PHE A 322 -6.86 -21.80 -3.30
C PHE A 322 -5.42 -21.50 -3.74
N SER A 323 -4.86 -20.35 -3.34
CA SER A 323 -3.48 -19.97 -3.71
C SER A 323 -2.43 -20.92 -3.12
N HIS A 324 -2.64 -21.38 -1.89
CA HIS A 324 -1.82 -22.40 -1.24
C HIS A 324 -1.86 -23.79 -1.90
N SER A 325 -2.73 -24.02 -2.89
CA SER A 325 -2.75 -25.26 -3.69
C SER A 325 -1.89 -25.19 -4.97
N PHE A 326 -1.13 -24.11 -5.15
CA PHE A 326 -0.06 -23.97 -6.15
C PHE A 326 1.32 -24.02 -5.48
N GLU A 327 2.36 -24.37 -6.24
CA GLU A 327 3.73 -24.36 -5.72
C GLU A 327 4.23 -22.93 -5.49
N LYS A 328 4.73 -22.66 -4.29
CA LYS A 328 5.30 -21.36 -3.93
C LYS A 328 6.63 -21.14 -4.63
N VAL A 329 6.93 -19.88 -5.00
CA VAL A 329 8.25 -19.41 -5.46
C VAL A 329 9.36 -19.95 -4.54
N GLY A 330 9.10 -19.89 -3.23
CA GLY A 330 9.96 -20.40 -2.16
C GLY A 330 10.38 -21.87 -2.28
N ASP A 331 9.59 -22.71 -2.94
CA ASP A 331 9.81 -24.16 -3.09
C ASP A 331 10.24 -24.54 -4.51
N LEU A 332 9.75 -23.83 -5.53
CA LEU A 332 10.25 -23.91 -6.91
C LEU A 332 11.75 -23.63 -6.98
N ILE A 333 12.22 -22.59 -6.29
CA ILE A 333 13.64 -22.25 -6.25
C ILE A 333 14.46 -23.35 -5.57
N LYS A 334 14.00 -23.92 -4.44
CA LYS A 334 14.66 -25.06 -3.79
C LYS A 334 14.79 -26.27 -4.73
N LYS A 335 13.75 -26.57 -5.52
CA LYS A 335 13.77 -27.65 -6.51
C LYS A 335 14.77 -27.40 -7.64
N SER A 336 14.92 -26.15 -8.07
CA SER A 336 15.90 -25.75 -9.11
C SER A 336 17.36 -25.78 -8.64
N GLY A 337 17.62 -25.88 -7.34
CA GLY A 337 18.96 -25.81 -6.74
C GLY A 337 19.52 -24.39 -6.58
N ILE A 338 18.83 -23.37 -7.10
CA ILE A 338 19.23 -21.96 -7.03
C ILE A 338 19.14 -21.44 -5.58
N GLN A 339 20.08 -20.58 -5.18
CA GLN A 339 20.04 -19.95 -3.86
C GLN A 339 19.18 -18.68 -3.86
N LEU A 340 17.94 -18.85 -3.39
CA LEU A 340 16.92 -17.83 -3.08
C LEU A 340 17.41 -16.54 -2.40
N ARG A 341 18.52 -16.65 -1.67
CA ARG A 341 19.20 -15.58 -0.95
C ARG A 341 20.68 -15.75 -1.24
N GLY A 342 21.30 -14.80 -1.94
CA GLY A 342 22.73 -14.85 -2.30
C GLY A 342 23.68 -14.89 -1.10
N HIS A 343 23.16 -14.65 0.12
CA HIS A 343 23.92 -14.68 1.36
C HIS A 343 23.18 -15.47 2.44
N LYS A 344 23.91 -16.37 3.11
CA LYS A 344 23.43 -17.16 4.25
C LYS A 344 22.98 -16.25 5.39
N ARG A 345 21.77 -16.50 5.94
CA ARG A 345 21.29 -15.81 7.15
C ARG A 345 21.65 -16.53 8.45
N VAL A 346 22.09 -15.76 9.43
CA VAL A 346 22.28 -16.14 10.83
C VAL A 346 21.04 -15.71 11.61
N LYS A 347 20.38 -16.64 12.30
CA LYS A 347 19.32 -16.31 13.27
C LYS A 347 19.95 -15.81 14.56
N LEU A 348 19.38 -14.76 15.15
CA LEU A 348 19.86 -14.14 16.38
C LEU A 348 18.74 -13.34 17.04
N SER A 349 18.89 -13.03 18.33
CA SER A 349 18.03 -12.11 19.06
C SER A 349 18.89 -10.98 19.63
N ARG A 350 18.85 -9.81 19.01
CA ARG A 350 19.70 -8.65 19.34
C ARG A 350 18.93 -7.36 19.14
N VAL A 351 19.20 -6.36 19.98
CA VAL A 351 18.66 -5.00 19.78
C VAL A 351 19.35 -4.32 18.59
N ALA A 352 18.56 -3.72 17.72
CA ALA A 352 19.02 -2.74 16.73
C ALA A 352 18.25 -1.43 16.88
N LEU A 353 18.81 -0.36 16.32
CA LEU A 353 18.15 0.93 16.15
C LEU A 353 17.79 1.10 14.68
N ILE A 354 16.53 1.41 14.42
CA ILE A 354 16.03 1.75 13.08
C ILE A 354 15.71 3.24 13.07
N GLN A 355 16.22 3.97 12.08
CA GLN A 355 15.96 5.39 11.89
C GLN A 355 15.38 5.64 10.49
N PRO A 356 14.10 6.05 10.37
CA PRO A 356 13.49 6.36 9.08
C PRO A 356 14.21 7.50 8.36
N LEU A 357 14.49 7.31 7.08
CA LEU A 357 15.09 8.32 6.20
C LEU A 357 14.03 8.93 5.27
N ASP A 358 14.34 10.10 4.72
CA ASP A 358 13.65 10.67 3.56
C ASP A 358 14.33 10.29 2.24
N ASP A 359 13.74 10.68 1.11
CA ASP A 359 14.26 10.40 -0.25
C ASP A 359 15.63 11.06 -0.54
N SER A 360 16.13 11.92 0.36
CA SER A 360 17.47 12.52 0.31
C SER A 360 18.47 11.85 1.27
N GLY A 361 18.09 10.73 1.88
CA GLY A 361 18.90 9.97 2.83
C GLY A 361 18.99 10.60 4.23
N LYS A 362 18.18 11.63 4.53
CA LYS A 362 18.25 12.34 5.82
C LYS A 362 17.27 11.74 6.84
N PRO A 363 17.62 11.68 8.13
CA PRO A 363 16.70 11.19 9.16
C PRO A 363 15.40 12.00 9.26
N GLN A 364 14.28 11.38 8.92
CA GLN A 364 12.95 11.98 9.06
C GLN A 364 12.49 11.99 10.53
N ARG A 365 12.94 11.02 11.34
CA ARG A 365 12.50 10.83 12.74
C ARG A 365 13.65 10.34 13.63
N SER A 366 13.42 10.39 14.94
CA SER A 366 14.29 9.78 15.95
C SER A 366 14.42 8.26 15.76
N PRO A 367 15.59 7.66 16.08
CA PRO A 367 15.75 6.20 16.02
C PRO A 367 14.88 5.49 17.07
N TYR A 368 14.37 4.31 16.73
CA TYR A 368 13.61 3.44 17.65
C TYR A 368 14.26 2.06 17.81
N LYS A 369 14.13 1.45 19.00
CA LYS A 369 14.67 0.11 19.28
C LYS A 369 13.77 -0.96 18.64
N VAL A 370 14.38 -1.98 18.04
CA VAL A 370 13.72 -3.21 17.54
C VAL A 370 14.51 -4.44 17.99
N SER A 371 13.86 -5.61 17.96
CA SER A 371 14.57 -6.89 18.06
C SER A 371 14.83 -7.45 16.67
N LEU A 372 16.08 -7.74 16.33
CA LEU A 372 16.44 -8.51 15.14
C LEU A 372 15.99 -9.97 15.29
N PHE A 373 15.70 -10.61 14.16
CA PHE A 373 15.39 -12.05 14.05
C PHE A 373 16.47 -12.82 13.24
N ASP A 374 16.95 -12.23 12.14
CA ASP A 374 18.07 -12.76 11.36
C ASP A 374 18.87 -11.67 10.62
N ILE A 375 20.13 -11.96 10.24
CA ILE A 375 21.00 -11.09 9.43
C ILE A 375 21.78 -11.90 8.38
N SER A 376 22.08 -11.27 7.25
CA SER A 376 22.96 -11.73 6.14
C SER A 376 23.75 -10.55 5.60
N ALA A 377 24.76 -10.81 4.77
CA ALA A 377 25.56 -9.76 4.11
C ALA A 377 24.71 -8.77 3.29
N GLY A 378 23.61 -9.20 2.68
CA GLY A 378 22.72 -8.33 1.89
C GLY A 378 21.46 -7.81 2.60
N GLY A 379 21.27 -8.05 3.90
CA GLY A 379 20.09 -7.57 4.62
C GLY A 379 19.71 -8.36 5.87
N LEU A 380 18.69 -7.91 6.59
CA LEU A 380 18.22 -8.48 7.86
C LEU A 380 16.69 -8.56 7.98
N SER A 381 16.20 -9.06 9.11
CA SER A 381 14.80 -8.92 9.51
C SER A 381 14.64 -8.59 11.00
N TYR A 382 13.57 -7.88 11.34
CA TYR A 382 13.28 -7.42 12.70
C TYR A 382 11.79 -7.44 13.04
N GLY A 383 11.48 -7.56 14.33
CA GLY A 383 10.15 -7.46 14.90
C GLY A 383 9.69 -6.02 15.07
N PHE A 384 8.49 -5.70 14.58
CA PHE A 384 7.85 -4.40 14.76
C PHE A 384 6.34 -4.54 15.01
N LYS A 385 5.78 -3.73 15.90
CA LYS A 385 4.37 -3.82 16.31
C LYS A 385 3.49 -2.99 15.39
N LEU A 386 2.94 -3.67 14.38
CA LEU A 386 2.01 -3.11 13.39
C LEU A 386 0.61 -3.69 13.63
N ASN A 387 -0.37 -2.81 13.80
CA ASN A 387 -1.75 -3.19 14.14
C ASN A 387 -2.71 -3.02 12.95
N LYS A 388 -2.20 -2.70 11.76
CA LYS A 388 -2.98 -2.22 10.60
C LYS A 388 -2.34 -2.56 9.25
N LYS A 389 -3.19 -2.78 8.23
CA LYS A 389 -2.79 -2.95 6.82
C LYS A 389 -2.16 -1.66 6.25
N GLU A 390 -2.70 -0.49 6.60
CA GLU A 390 -2.25 0.81 6.10
C GLU A 390 -0.85 1.19 6.60
N ASP A 391 -0.53 0.86 7.85
CA ASP A 391 0.78 1.18 8.46
C ASP A 391 1.90 0.32 7.84
N ALA A 392 1.60 -0.95 7.51
CA ALA A 392 2.53 -1.83 6.79
C ALA A 392 2.76 -1.39 5.34
N SER A 393 1.70 -0.96 4.64
CA SER A 393 1.80 -0.41 3.28
C SER A 393 2.62 0.87 3.19
N GLN A 394 2.72 1.66 4.27
CA GLN A 394 3.53 2.88 4.33
C GLN A 394 5.02 2.61 4.60
N LEU A 395 5.35 1.45 5.16
CA LEU A 395 6.75 1.05 5.41
C LEU A 395 7.41 0.43 4.18
N LEU A 396 6.65 -0.23 3.30
CA LEU A 396 7.19 -0.84 2.09
C LEU A 396 7.86 0.22 1.20
N ASP A 397 9.01 -0.14 0.62
CA ASP A 397 9.87 0.73 -0.19
C ASP A 397 10.51 1.94 0.53
N SER A 398 10.23 2.14 1.82
CA SER A 398 10.87 3.20 2.61
C SER A 398 12.34 2.88 2.93
N TRP A 399 13.16 3.93 3.00
CA TRP A 399 14.55 3.87 3.44
C TRP A 399 14.70 4.01 4.95
N VAL A 400 15.63 3.24 5.53
CA VAL A 400 16.00 3.29 6.95
C VAL A 400 17.52 3.22 7.11
N ASN A 401 18.07 3.99 8.05
CA ASN A 401 19.39 3.73 8.61
C ASN A 401 19.25 2.72 9.75
N ILE A 402 20.19 1.77 9.84
CA ILE A 402 20.17 0.68 10.82
C ILE A 402 21.50 0.63 11.55
N GLN A 403 21.42 0.69 12.88
CA GLN A 403 22.58 0.61 13.77
C GLN A 403 22.46 -0.56 14.74
N THR A 404 23.49 -1.38 14.83
CA THR A 404 23.61 -2.44 15.86
C THR A 404 25.08 -2.72 16.17
N VAL A 405 25.34 -3.54 17.19
CA VAL A 405 26.69 -3.86 17.67
C VAL A 405 26.87 -5.36 17.82
N TYR A 406 28.04 -5.88 17.47
CA TYR A 406 28.41 -7.29 17.63
C TYR A 406 29.77 -7.41 18.32
N GLN A 407 30.07 -8.60 18.84
CA GLN A 407 31.32 -8.89 19.52
C GLN A 407 32.13 -9.93 18.76
N ASN A 408 33.44 -9.73 18.66
CA ASN A 408 34.38 -10.74 18.19
C ASN A 408 35.66 -10.74 19.05
N GLN A 409 36.66 -11.52 18.65
CA GLN A 409 37.93 -11.67 19.38
C GLN A 409 38.73 -10.36 19.59
N THR A 410 38.36 -9.27 18.90
CA THR A 410 39.02 -7.96 18.97
C THR A 410 38.19 -6.89 19.69
N GLY A 411 36.98 -7.22 20.17
CA GLY A 411 36.13 -6.33 20.98
C GLY A 411 34.74 -6.10 20.39
N ASN A 412 34.15 -4.95 20.74
CA ASN A 412 32.86 -4.49 20.20
C ASN A 412 33.05 -3.87 18.82
N HIS A 413 32.18 -4.23 17.87
CA HIS A 413 32.14 -3.69 16.50
C HIS A 413 30.76 -3.12 16.20
N ARG A 414 30.73 -2.01 15.45
CA ARG A 414 29.49 -1.33 15.02
C ARG A 414 29.12 -1.76 13.60
N ILE A 415 27.84 -2.03 13.38
CA ILE A 415 27.22 -1.98 12.05
C ILE A 415 26.40 -0.69 11.99
N ASN A 416 26.64 0.11 10.97
CA ASN A 416 25.85 1.29 10.61
C ASN A 416 25.68 1.27 9.09
N CYS A 417 24.46 1.09 8.61
CA CYS A 417 24.18 0.88 7.19
C CYS A 417 22.79 1.39 6.82
N ASN A 418 22.62 1.81 5.57
CA ASN A 418 21.31 2.12 5.01
C ASN A 418 20.67 0.86 4.44
N ALA A 419 19.34 0.80 4.48
CA ALA A 419 18.58 -0.32 3.97
C ALA A 419 17.22 0.14 3.43
N LYS A 420 16.71 -0.55 2.42
CA LYS A 420 15.35 -0.39 1.90
C LYS A 420 14.45 -1.49 2.47
N ILE A 421 13.24 -1.14 2.89
CA ILE A 421 12.24 -2.11 3.37
C ILE A 421 11.62 -2.80 2.15
N VAL A 422 11.88 -4.11 2.01
CA VAL A 422 11.46 -4.91 0.84
C VAL A 422 10.27 -5.83 1.13
N ALA A 423 10.02 -6.18 2.39
CA ALA A 423 8.81 -6.90 2.80
C ALA A 423 8.37 -6.59 4.24
N VAL A 424 7.06 -6.63 4.48
CA VAL A 424 6.42 -6.55 5.80
C VAL A 424 5.33 -7.63 5.88
N HIS A 425 5.57 -8.66 6.69
CA HIS A 425 4.56 -9.69 6.97
C HIS A 425 3.85 -9.36 8.28
N LEU A 426 2.56 -9.01 8.19
CA LEU A 426 1.74 -8.69 9.34
C LEU A 426 1.44 -9.93 10.19
N GLN A 427 1.55 -9.76 11.52
CA GLN A 427 1.02 -10.70 12.50
C GLN A 427 -0.02 -9.97 13.38
N PRO A 428 -1.33 -10.25 13.23
CA PRO A 428 -2.38 -9.59 14.02
C PRO A 428 -2.26 -9.80 15.53
N PHE A 429 -1.55 -10.86 15.95
CA PHE A 429 -1.36 -11.25 17.35
C PHE A 429 0.12 -11.51 17.64
N GLY A 430 1.00 -10.55 17.34
CA GLY A 430 2.44 -10.71 17.56
C GLY A 430 3.27 -9.48 17.18
N GLU A 431 4.55 -9.71 16.90
CA GLU A 431 5.40 -8.73 16.22
C GLU A 431 5.44 -9.07 14.74
N SER A 432 5.07 -8.10 13.90
CA SER A 432 5.13 -8.24 12.45
C SER A 432 6.60 -8.20 12.01
N SER A 433 7.00 -9.09 11.09
CA SER A 433 8.39 -9.14 10.63
C SER A 433 8.60 -8.18 9.47
N VAL A 434 9.45 -7.18 9.67
CA VAL A 434 9.97 -6.30 8.61
C VAL A 434 11.28 -6.88 8.08
N HIS A 435 11.40 -6.95 6.76
CA HIS A 435 12.59 -7.44 6.05
C HIS A 435 13.18 -6.32 5.22
N VAL A 436 14.50 -6.18 5.30
CA VAL A 436 15.24 -5.12 4.61
C VAL A 436 16.36 -5.70 3.74
N GLN A 437 16.68 -4.99 2.68
CA GLN A 437 17.86 -5.19 1.85
C GLN A 437 18.81 -4.00 2.10
N PHE A 438 20.10 -4.25 2.32
CA PHE A 438 21.07 -3.17 2.52
C PHE A 438 21.41 -2.46 1.20
N GLU A 439 21.81 -1.19 1.30
CA GLU A 439 22.36 -0.41 0.17
C GLU A 439 23.70 -0.97 -0.31
N GLU A 440 24.57 -1.35 0.64
CA GLU A 440 25.86 -2.00 0.40
C GLU A 440 25.94 -3.34 1.16
N LEU A 441 26.68 -4.30 0.62
CA LEU A 441 26.87 -5.62 1.26
C LEU A 441 27.83 -5.52 2.46
N LEU A 442 27.43 -6.07 3.61
CA LEU A 442 28.35 -6.29 4.73
C LEU A 442 29.34 -7.40 4.37
N ALA A 443 30.63 -7.21 4.68
CA ALA A 443 31.66 -8.22 4.43
C ALA A 443 31.33 -9.54 5.15
N GLU A 444 31.53 -10.68 4.48
CA GLU A 444 31.08 -11.99 4.99
C GLU A 444 31.65 -12.36 6.37
N GLN A 445 32.86 -11.90 6.69
CA GLN A 445 33.49 -12.11 8.00
C GLN A 445 32.66 -11.51 9.16
N VAL A 446 31.94 -10.40 8.93
CA VAL A 446 31.01 -9.81 9.90
C VAL A 446 29.88 -10.80 10.24
N ILE A 447 29.32 -11.46 9.22
CA ILE A 447 28.25 -12.45 9.37
C ILE A 447 28.78 -13.73 10.04
N VAL A 448 30.02 -14.13 9.74
CA VAL A 448 30.69 -15.26 10.41
C VAL A 448 30.93 -14.97 11.90
N ASP A 449 31.36 -13.75 12.26
CA ASP A 449 31.61 -13.37 13.65
C ASP A 449 30.31 -13.27 14.46
N ILE A 450 29.27 -12.64 13.91
CA ILE A 450 27.92 -12.64 14.50
C ILE A 450 27.39 -14.06 14.69
N GLY A 451 27.66 -14.95 13.71
CA GLY A 451 27.31 -16.36 13.80
C GLY A 451 28.02 -17.13 14.91
N ARG A 452 29.25 -16.74 15.27
CA ARG A 452 29.98 -17.29 16.43
C ARG A 452 29.40 -16.77 17.74
N GLU A 453 29.20 -15.45 17.83
CA GLU A 453 28.64 -14.79 19.02
C GLU A 453 27.27 -15.36 19.40
N ALA A 454 26.39 -15.53 18.41
CA ALA A 454 25.05 -16.10 18.58
C ALA A 454 25.06 -17.58 19.04
N LEU A 455 26.13 -18.34 18.77
CA LEU A 455 26.32 -19.72 19.25
C LEU A 455 26.95 -19.79 20.65
N THR A 456 27.48 -18.67 21.16
CA THR A 456 28.05 -18.57 22.52
C THR A 456 27.14 -17.89 23.54
N ALA A 457 25.98 -17.38 23.10
CA ALA A 457 25.06 -16.58 23.89
C ALA A 457 23.71 -17.29 24.21
N GLY A 458 23.60 -18.59 23.93
CA GLY A 458 22.41 -19.42 24.18
C GLY A 458 22.78 -20.83 24.64
#